data_AF-A0A966SPQ9-F1
#
_entry.id   AF-A0A966SPQ9-F1
#
_cell.length_a   1.000
_cell.length_b   1.000
_cell.length_c   1.000
_cell.angle_alpha   90.00
_cell.angle_beta   90.00
_cell.angle_gamma   90.00
#
_symmetry.space_group_name_H-M   'P 1'
#
loop_
_entity.id
_entity.type
_entity.pdbx_description
1 polymer ?
#
loop_
_entity_poly.entity_id
_entity_poly.type
_entity_poly.pdbx_seq_one_letter_code
_entity_poly.pdbx_strand_id
1 'polypeptide(L)'
;MLGAPTRGGVCNGRQSGFSRPALLGLVVAVGAAGAMWFYMQKELATTRAELAAAREQMKQLQADAPDTKEVTKLRAQVREAESLRKEAEELPKLRGEVTLLRKDKAVFEQAKAENAQLREWAIRLQAENAAVRGQNQSLAQAAASPAATAQTEQTRKAICIANLKQIDGAIQQWALENKKQATDSVELKGVLSYLRGSLLPRWGMCSRRRWKTARSR
;
A
#
# COMPACT_ATOMS: atom_id res chain seq x y z
N MET A 1 0.80 81.22 -0.87
CA MET A 1 -0.38 81.70 -0.12
C MET A 1 0.13 82.80 0.80
N LEU A 2 0.16 84.03 0.31
CA LEU A 2 -0.94 85.01 0.32
C LEU A 2 -1.13 85.61 1.72
N GLY A 3 -0.80 86.90 1.86
CA GLY A 3 -1.29 87.70 2.98
C GLY A 3 -0.32 88.75 3.56
N ALA A 4 0.20 89.67 2.75
CA ALA A 4 0.44 91.05 3.23
C ALA A 4 -0.93 91.76 3.45
N PRO A 5 -1.09 93.04 3.90
CA PRO A 5 -0.07 94.07 4.16
C PRO A 5 -0.41 95.10 5.30
N THR A 6 0.55 96.01 5.54
CA THR A 6 0.46 97.48 5.79
C THR A 6 -0.76 98.13 6.48
N ARG A 7 -0.48 99.06 7.43
CA ARG A 7 -0.60 100.54 7.24
C ARG A 7 -0.54 101.31 8.58
N GLY A 8 0.35 102.30 8.62
CA GLY A 8 0.02 103.72 8.71
C GLY A 8 -0.43 104.29 10.05
N GLY A 9 0.10 105.46 10.42
CA GLY A 9 -0.57 106.33 11.40
C GLY A 9 0.33 107.31 12.13
N VAL A 10 0.59 108.44 11.48
CA VAL A 10 1.18 109.67 12.02
C VAL A 10 0.28 110.27 13.12
N CYS A 11 0.86 110.88 14.17
CA CYS A 11 0.55 112.23 14.69
C CYS A 11 0.76 112.37 16.22
N ASN A 12 1.81 113.12 16.55
CA ASN A 12 1.72 114.43 17.20
C ASN A 12 0.92 114.60 18.53
N GLY A 13 1.66 114.90 19.59
CA GLY A 13 1.38 116.04 20.47
C GLY A 13 0.34 115.88 21.58
N ARG A 14 0.80 115.76 22.84
CA ARG A 14 0.37 116.69 23.91
C ARG A 14 1.26 116.58 25.15
N GLN A 15 1.87 117.71 25.48
CA GLN A 15 2.36 118.03 26.81
C GLN A 15 1.20 117.90 27.82
N SER A 16 1.43 117.23 28.95
CA SER A 16 0.71 117.58 30.20
C SER A 16 1.44 117.05 31.43
N GLY A 17 1.84 118.02 32.25
CA GLY A 17 2.12 117.99 33.68
C GLY A 17 2.32 116.65 34.39
N PHE A 18 3.56 116.44 34.83
CA PHE A 18 3.87 115.65 36.02
C PHE A 18 3.08 116.20 37.23
N SER A 19 1.98 115.54 37.58
CA SER A 19 1.35 115.61 38.90
C SER A 19 1.71 114.35 39.69
N ARG A 20 1.88 114.51 41.01
CA ARG A 20 2.71 113.68 41.90
C ARG A 20 2.17 112.31 42.42
N PRO A 21 1.08 111.64 41.93
CA PRO A 21 0.72 110.31 42.48
C PRO A 21 1.13 109.09 41.63
N ALA A 22 1.78 109.26 40.46
CA ALA A 22 2.04 108.14 39.53
C ALA A 22 3.15 107.16 39.96
N LEU A 23 3.98 107.48 40.96
CA LEU A 23 5.07 106.61 41.42
C LEU A 23 4.60 105.47 42.35
N LEU A 24 3.42 105.57 42.98
CA LEU A 24 2.93 104.55 43.91
C LEU A 24 2.28 103.34 43.21
N GLY A 25 1.64 103.55 42.06
CA GLY A 25 0.97 102.46 41.31
C GLY A 25 1.95 101.43 40.71
N LEU A 26 3.14 101.86 40.31
CA LEU A 26 4.14 100.99 39.68
C LEU A 26 4.82 100.06 40.69
N VAL A 27 4.99 100.51 41.94
CA VAL A 27 5.55 99.69 43.03
C VAL A 27 4.60 98.56 43.42
N VAL A 28 3.28 98.80 43.42
CA VAL A 28 2.27 97.78 43.72
C VAL A 28 2.18 96.72 42.59
N ALA A 29 2.28 97.14 41.33
CA ALA A 29 2.28 96.21 40.19
C ALA A 29 3.53 95.31 40.15
N VAL A 30 4.72 95.86 40.46
CA VAL A 30 5.96 95.07 40.57
C VAL A 30 5.92 94.13 41.77
N GLY A 31 5.33 94.54 42.90
CA GLY A 31 5.11 93.68 44.07
C GLY A 31 4.18 92.50 43.78
N ALA A 32 3.07 92.73 43.06
CA ALA A 32 2.14 91.68 42.67
C ALA A 32 2.76 90.68 41.65
N ALA A 33 3.54 91.18 40.69
CA ALA A 33 4.28 90.33 39.75
C ALA A 33 5.37 89.49 40.43
N GLY A 34 6.06 90.06 41.43
CA GLY A 34 7.04 89.34 42.25
C GLY A 34 6.40 88.22 43.08
N ALA A 35 5.23 88.49 43.68
CA ALA A 35 4.47 87.48 44.42
C ALA A 35 3.95 86.34 43.53
N MET A 36 3.47 86.66 42.32
CA MET A 36 3.02 85.65 41.34
C MET A 36 4.19 84.81 40.80
N TRP A 37 5.35 85.42 40.55
CA TRP A 37 6.56 84.69 40.15
C TRP A 37 7.05 83.74 41.25
N PHE A 38 6.99 84.17 42.52
CA PHE A 38 7.34 83.33 43.66
C PHE A 38 6.37 82.15 43.83
N TYR A 39 5.07 82.38 43.66
CA TYR A 39 4.05 81.32 43.72
C TYR A 39 4.22 80.31 42.58
N MET A 40 4.47 80.78 41.35
CA MET A 40 4.83 79.95 40.20
C MET A 40 6.14 79.18 40.43
N GLN A 41 7.14 79.79 41.07
CA GLN A 41 8.39 79.11 41.43
C GLN A 41 8.14 77.94 42.40
N LYS A 42 7.21 78.11 43.33
CA LYS A 42 6.82 77.08 44.30
C LYS A 42 6.11 75.90 43.62
N GLU A 43 5.20 76.15 42.68
CA GLU A 43 4.55 75.10 41.88
C GLU A 43 5.52 74.42 40.89
N LEU A 44 6.48 75.17 40.34
CA LEU A 44 7.57 74.56 39.55
C LEU A 44 8.48 73.67 40.41
N ALA A 45 8.69 74.01 41.68
CA ALA A 45 9.49 73.20 42.59
C ALA A 45 8.77 71.88 42.94
N THR A 46 7.46 71.89 43.18
CA THR A 46 6.68 70.67 43.45
C THR A 46 6.60 69.77 42.24
N THR A 47 6.31 70.30 41.05
CA THR A 47 6.27 69.51 39.81
C THR A 47 7.63 68.92 39.43
N ARG A 48 8.72 69.63 39.71
CA ARG A 48 10.08 69.08 39.57
C ARG A 48 10.37 67.96 40.58
N ALA A 49 9.86 68.06 41.80
CA ALA A 49 10.01 67.02 42.81
C ALA A 49 9.23 65.75 42.43
N GLU A 50 8.02 65.89 41.89
CA GLU A 50 7.23 64.75 41.39
C GLU A 50 7.90 64.08 40.19
N LEU A 51 8.45 64.84 39.24
CA LEU A 51 9.23 64.28 38.13
C LEU A 51 10.52 63.59 38.60
N ALA A 52 11.17 64.10 39.65
CA ALA A 52 12.32 63.45 40.25
C ALA A 52 11.93 62.13 40.92
N ALA A 53 10.82 62.10 41.66
CA ALA A 53 10.29 60.89 42.29
C ALA A 53 9.85 59.84 41.24
N ALA A 54 9.17 60.25 40.16
CA ALA A 54 8.78 59.36 39.07
C ALA A 54 10.00 58.79 38.31
N ARG A 55 11.07 59.59 38.14
CA ARG A 55 12.33 59.10 37.58
C ARG A 55 13.00 58.07 38.48
N GLU A 56 12.93 58.26 39.79
CA GLU A 56 13.52 57.32 40.74
C GLU A 56 12.73 56.00 40.80
N GLN A 57 11.40 56.07 40.74
CA GLN A 57 10.55 54.87 40.57
C GLN A 57 10.87 54.11 39.28
N MET A 58 11.11 54.83 38.18
CA MET A 58 11.52 54.20 36.91
C MET A 58 12.91 53.56 37.01
N LYS A 59 13.84 54.14 37.76
CA LYS A 59 15.15 53.51 38.02
C LYS A 59 15.03 52.28 38.90
N GLN A 60 14.17 52.30 39.92
CA GLN A 60 13.92 51.11 40.76
C GLN A 60 13.31 49.98 39.93
N LEU A 61 12.30 50.27 39.11
CA LEU A 61 11.71 49.28 38.19
C LEU A 61 12.70 48.79 37.11
N GLN A 62 13.65 49.62 36.69
CA GLN A 62 14.74 49.21 35.79
C GLN A 62 15.84 48.41 36.50
N ALA A 63 16.06 48.64 37.80
CA ALA A 63 16.99 47.87 38.62
C ALA A 63 16.40 46.51 39.02
N ASP A 64 15.10 46.46 39.28
CA ASP A 64 14.32 45.24 39.52
C ASP A 64 13.94 44.52 38.21
N ALA A 65 14.30 45.08 37.05
CA ALA A 65 14.16 44.36 35.79
C ALA A 65 14.97 43.06 35.91
N PRO A 66 14.33 41.89 35.69
CA PRO A 66 14.98 40.61 35.94
C PRO A 66 16.28 40.57 35.14
N ASP A 67 17.35 40.15 35.80
CA ASP A 67 18.71 40.16 35.27
C ASP A 67 18.67 39.58 33.85
N THR A 68 18.81 40.45 32.85
CA THR A 68 18.48 40.13 31.45
C THR A 68 19.27 38.93 30.94
N LYS A 69 20.41 38.66 31.57
CA LYS A 69 21.26 37.49 31.38
C LYS A 69 20.62 36.19 31.84
N GLU A 70 19.92 36.18 32.97
CA GLU A 70 19.19 35.01 33.44
C GLU A 70 17.97 34.73 32.56
N VAL A 71 17.20 35.77 32.20
CA VAL A 71 16.05 35.62 31.30
C VAL A 71 16.47 35.11 29.93
N THR A 72 17.60 35.58 29.39
CA THR A 72 18.12 35.09 28.10
C THR A 72 18.66 33.68 28.19
N LYS A 73 19.36 33.31 29.27
CA LYS A 73 19.81 31.93 29.52
C LYS A 73 18.63 30.97 29.67
N LEU A 74 17.59 31.34 30.43
CA LEU A 74 16.36 30.56 30.56
C LEU A 74 15.66 30.40 29.22
N ARG A 75 15.56 31.47 28.41
CA ARG A 75 15.01 31.38 27.05
C ARG A 75 15.81 30.47 26.13
N ALA A 76 17.14 30.46 26.23
CA ALA A 76 17.98 29.52 25.49
C ALA A 76 17.74 28.08 25.92
N GLN A 77 17.69 27.80 27.23
CA GLN A 77 17.38 26.48 27.77
C GLN A 77 15.99 25.98 27.37
N VAL A 78 14.98 26.86 27.34
CA VAL A 78 13.63 26.51 26.87
C VAL A 78 13.64 26.14 25.39
N ARG A 79 14.38 26.87 24.55
CA ARG A 79 14.53 26.55 23.12
C ARG A 79 15.21 25.19 22.89
N GLU A 80 16.25 24.89 23.67
CA GLU A 80 16.90 23.57 23.65
C GLU A 80 15.96 22.46 24.14
N ALA A 81 15.17 22.72 25.18
CA ALA A 81 14.18 21.76 25.65
C ALA A 81 13.08 21.51 24.60
N GLU A 82 12.68 22.54 23.84
CA GLU A 82 11.73 22.41 22.73
C GLU A 82 12.31 21.63 21.55
N SER A 83 13.60 21.83 21.18
CA SER A 83 14.23 21.04 20.12
C SER A 83 14.36 19.57 20.50
N LEU A 84 14.78 19.28 21.74
CA LEU A 84 14.86 17.91 22.24
C LEU A 84 13.48 17.22 22.30
N ARG A 85 12.41 17.96 22.60
CA ARG A 85 11.04 17.42 22.54
C ARG A 85 10.63 17.03 21.11
N LYS A 86 11.03 17.80 20.10
CA LYS A 86 10.75 17.48 18.69
C LYS A 86 11.52 16.22 18.26
N GLU A 87 12.81 16.14 18.58
CA GLU A 87 13.63 14.94 18.29
C GLU A 87 13.08 13.69 19.02
N ALA A 88 12.61 13.85 20.26
CA ALA A 88 11.97 12.78 21.01
C ALA A 88 10.65 12.30 20.38
N GLU A 89 9.94 13.14 19.63
CA GLU A 89 8.73 12.77 18.87
C GLU A 89 9.07 12.03 17.56
N GLU A 90 10.21 12.33 16.94
CA GLU A 90 10.66 11.65 15.72
C GLU A 90 11.23 10.25 15.99
N LEU A 91 11.88 10.06 17.13
CA LEU A 91 12.41 8.75 17.55
C LEU A 91 11.40 7.59 17.51
N PRO A 92 10.17 7.69 18.07
CA PRO A 92 9.19 6.62 17.97
C PRO A 92 8.70 6.41 16.54
N LYS A 93 8.60 7.46 15.71
CA LYS A 93 8.24 7.34 14.28
C LYS A 93 9.28 6.52 13.52
N LEU A 94 10.55 6.89 13.65
CA LEU A 94 11.67 6.17 13.02
C LEU A 94 11.80 4.74 13.54
N ARG A 95 11.56 4.49 14.84
CA ARG A 95 11.50 3.13 15.39
C ARG A 95 10.36 2.31 14.80
N GLY A 96 9.22 2.93 14.55
CA GLY A 96 8.09 2.32 13.84
C GLY A 96 8.48 1.92 12.42
N GLU A 97 9.08 2.84 11.67
CA GLU A 97 9.55 2.60 10.29
C GLU A 97 10.61 1.49 10.23
N VAL A 98 11.61 1.49 11.11
CA VAL A 98 12.63 0.42 11.16
C VAL A 98 11.99 -0.93 11.46
N THR A 99 10.98 -0.98 12.33
CA THR A 99 10.26 -2.23 12.63
C THR A 99 9.49 -2.73 11.42
N LEU A 100 8.85 -1.82 10.68
CA LEU A 100 8.14 -2.16 9.44
C LEU A 100 9.11 -2.65 8.37
N LEU A 101 10.21 -1.93 8.12
CA LEU A 101 11.24 -2.30 7.15
C LEU A 101 11.87 -3.66 7.46
N ARG A 102 12.03 -4.00 8.75
CA ARG A 102 12.51 -5.34 9.14
C ARG A 102 11.50 -6.44 8.84
N LYS A 103 10.21 -6.18 9.03
CA LYS A 103 9.13 -7.11 8.65
C LYS A 103 9.10 -7.30 7.14
N ASP A 104 9.14 -6.21 6.38
CA ASP A 104 9.13 -6.26 4.92
C ASP A 104 10.36 -7.00 4.37
N LYS A 105 11.55 -6.75 4.95
CA LYS A 105 12.76 -7.50 4.61
C LYS A 105 12.60 -9.00 4.90
N ALA A 106 12.02 -9.37 6.03
CA ALA A 106 11.79 -10.77 6.37
C ALA A 106 10.83 -11.45 5.38
N VAL A 107 9.73 -10.78 5.02
CA VAL A 107 8.77 -11.25 4.01
C VAL A 107 9.46 -11.40 2.64
N PHE A 108 10.29 -10.43 2.25
CA PHE A 108 11.01 -10.48 0.98
C PHE A 108 12.00 -11.65 0.92
N GLU A 109 12.79 -11.86 1.97
CA GLU A 109 13.72 -13.00 2.04
C GLU A 109 12.98 -14.34 2.06
N GLN A 110 11.84 -14.42 2.75
CA GLN A 110 10.98 -15.60 2.72
C GLN A 110 10.46 -15.88 1.30
N ALA A 111 9.90 -14.87 0.63
CA ALA A 111 9.39 -15.01 -0.74
C ALA A 111 10.51 -15.39 -1.74
N LYS A 112 11.73 -14.91 -1.51
CA LYS A 112 12.91 -15.28 -2.30
C LYS A 112 13.30 -16.74 -2.07
N ALA A 113 13.26 -17.23 -0.83
CA ALA A 113 13.53 -18.62 -0.49
C ALA A 113 12.47 -19.56 -1.09
N GLU A 114 11.18 -19.21 -1.01
CA GLU A 114 10.09 -19.96 -1.62
C GLU A 114 10.23 -20.01 -3.16
N ASN A 115 10.60 -18.89 -3.80
CA ASN A 115 10.88 -18.88 -5.24
C ASN A 115 12.07 -19.77 -5.63
N ALA A 116 13.11 -19.84 -4.80
CA ALA A 116 14.23 -20.76 -5.03
C ALA A 116 13.77 -22.22 -4.92
N GLN A 117 12.98 -22.55 -3.89
CA GLN A 117 12.41 -23.89 -3.70
C GLN A 117 11.51 -24.30 -4.88
N LEU A 118 10.64 -23.40 -5.35
CA LEU A 118 9.78 -23.66 -6.50
C LEU A 118 10.56 -23.91 -7.79
N ARG A 119 11.68 -23.20 -7.99
CA ARG A 119 12.57 -23.43 -9.13
C ARG A 119 13.22 -24.81 -9.08
N GLU A 120 13.70 -25.23 -7.91
CA GLU A 120 14.24 -26.58 -7.72
C GLU A 120 13.17 -27.65 -7.94
N TRP A 121 11.96 -27.43 -7.42
CA TRP A 121 10.83 -28.33 -7.63
C TRP A 121 10.46 -28.45 -9.10
N ALA A 122 10.44 -27.33 -9.84
CA ALA A 122 10.17 -27.33 -11.28
C ALA A 122 11.22 -28.12 -12.06
N ILE A 123 12.51 -27.97 -11.73
CA ILE A 123 13.60 -28.72 -12.36
C ILE A 123 13.46 -30.22 -12.09
N ARG A 124 13.16 -30.59 -10.84
CA ARG A 124 12.94 -31.99 -10.44
C ARG A 124 11.79 -32.62 -11.23
N LEU A 125 10.66 -31.92 -11.30
CA LEU A 125 9.49 -32.40 -12.02
C LEU A 125 9.74 -32.50 -13.53
N GLN A 126 10.52 -31.57 -14.09
CA GLN A 126 10.91 -31.64 -15.50
C GLN A 126 11.80 -32.84 -15.80
N ALA A 127 12.74 -33.17 -14.90
CA ALA A 127 13.58 -34.36 -15.02
C ALA A 127 12.76 -35.67 -14.90
N GLU A 128 11.82 -35.73 -13.95
CA GLU A 128 10.91 -36.87 -13.79
C GLU A 128 10.04 -37.07 -15.04
N ASN A 129 9.45 -35.99 -15.56
CA ASN A 129 8.68 -36.05 -16.81
C ASN A 129 9.52 -36.51 -17.99
N ALA A 130 10.77 -36.07 -18.11
CA ALA A 130 11.67 -36.54 -19.16
C ALA A 130 11.98 -38.05 -19.02
N ALA A 131 12.20 -38.53 -17.80
CA ALA A 131 12.42 -39.95 -17.53
C ALA A 131 11.20 -40.81 -17.90
N VAL A 132 10.00 -40.39 -17.49
CA VAL A 132 8.74 -41.06 -17.84
C VAL A 132 8.51 -41.07 -19.35
N ARG A 133 8.81 -39.97 -20.05
CA ARG A 133 8.72 -39.92 -21.52
C ARG A 133 9.70 -40.90 -22.17
N GLY A 134 10.92 -41.03 -21.65
CA GLY A 134 11.89 -42.03 -22.10
C GLY A 134 11.38 -43.46 -21.90
N GLN A 135 10.81 -43.76 -20.73
CA GLN A 135 10.21 -45.07 -20.46
C GLN A 135 9.05 -45.37 -21.42
N ASN A 136 8.13 -44.43 -21.61
CA ASN A 136 7.01 -44.60 -22.53
C ASN A 136 7.46 -44.80 -23.97
N GLN A 137 8.52 -44.11 -24.40
CA GLN A 137 9.08 -44.29 -25.74
C GLN A 137 9.72 -45.68 -25.90
N SER A 138 10.43 -46.18 -24.88
CA SER A 138 11.00 -47.53 -24.90
C SER A 138 9.91 -48.62 -24.97
N LEU A 139 8.82 -48.46 -24.23
CA LEU A 139 7.68 -49.37 -24.27
C LEU A 139 6.98 -49.31 -25.63
N ALA A 140 6.82 -48.10 -26.21
CA ALA A 140 6.24 -47.94 -27.54
C ALA A 140 7.11 -48.61 -28.63
N GLN A 141 8.44 -48.51 -28.54
CA GLN A 141 9.36 -49.19 -29.46
C GLN A 141 9.28 -50.72 -29.30
N ALA A 142 9.21 -51.22 -28.06
CA ALA A 142 9.02 -52.64 -27.79
C ALA A 142 7.69 -53.15 -28.36
N ALA A 143 6.61 -52.39 -28.20
CA ALA A 143 5.29 -52.72 -28.74
C ALA A 143 5.21 -52.62 -30.28
N ALA A 144 6.00 -51.74 -30.89
CA ALA A 144 6.13 -51.60 -32.34
C ALA A 144 7.04 -52.66 -32.98
N SER A 145 7.74 -53.46 -32.17
CA SER A 145 8.64 -54.50 -32.69
C SER A 145 7.88 -55.54 -33.54
N PRO A 146 8.52 -56.11 -34.58
CA PRO A 146 7.90 -57.12 -35.43
C PRO A 146 7.50 -58.38 -34.64
N ALA A 147 8.24 -58.72 -33.57
CA ALA A 147 7.89 -59.82 -32.68
C ALA A 147 6.58 -59.54 -31.90
N ALA A 148 6.42 -58.32 -31.35
CA ALA A 148 5.22 -57.94 -30.62
C ALA A 148 3.98 -57.85 -31.52
N THR A 149 4.13 -57.34 -32.74
CA THR A 149 3.03 -57.29 -33.72
C THR A 149 2.64 -58.69 -34.21
N ALA A 150 3.60 -59.58 -34.45
CA ALA A 150 3.34 -60.97 -34.80
C ALA A 150 2.62 -61.74 -33.68
N GLN A 151 3.05 -61.58 -32.42
CA GLN A 151 2.37 -62.16 -31.26
C GLN A 151 0.95 -61.63 -31.09
N THR A 152 0.75 -60.33 -31.32
CA THR A 152 -0.58 -59.71 -31.30
C THR A 152 -1.47 -60.29 -32.39
N GLU A 153 -0.94 -60.52 -33.60
CA GLU A 153 -1.70 -61.14 -34.69
C GLU A 153 -2.08 -62.59 -34.39
N GLN A 154 -1.15 -63.38 -33.84
CA GLN A 154 -1.42 -64.77 -33.43
C GLN A 154 -2.49 -64.83 -32.33
N THR A 155 -2.37 -63.97 -31.32
CA THR A 155 -3.35 -63.87 -30.23
C THR A 155 -4.73 -63.48 -30.77
N ARG A 156 -4.79 -62.52 -31.70
CA ARG A 156 -6.04 -62.12 -32.37
C ARG A 156 -6.67 -63.29 -33.14
N LYS A 157 -5.87 -64.09 -33.87
CA LYS A 157 -6.34 -65.29 -34.57
C LYS A 157 -6.89 -66.33 -33.58
N ALA A 158 -6.18 -66.59 -32.48
CA ALA A 158 -6.60 -67.53 -31.46
C ALA A 158 -7.94 -67.13 -30.81
N ILE A 159 -8.10 -65.85 -30.46
CA ILE A 159 -9.36 -65.31 -29.92
C ILE A 159 -10.50 -65.48 -30.92
N CYS A 160 -10.27 -65.20 -32.21
CA CYS A 160 -11.30 -65.41 -33.21
C CYS A 160 -11.71 -66.88 -33.33
N ILE A 161 -10.75 -67.81 -33.37
CA ILE A 161 -11.05 -69.24 -33.44
C ILE A 161 -11.85 -69.69 -32.22
N ALA A 162 -11.50 -69.21 -31.03
CA ALA A 162 -12.25 -69.49 -29.81
C ALA A 162 -13.70 -68.96 -29.89
N ASN A 163 -13.88 -67.73 -30.35
CA ASN A 163 -15.21 -67.14 -30.55
C ASN A 163 -16.03 -67.94 -31.58
N LEU A 164 -15.43 -68.36 -32.69
CA LEU A 164 -16.10 -69.17 -33.72
C LEU A 164 -16.59 -70.50 -33.16
N LYS A 165 -15.74 -71.20 -32.39
CA LYS A 165 -16.11 -72.45 -31.73
C LYS A 165 -17.25 -72.26 -30.74
N GLN A 166 -17.28 -71.12 -30.04
CA GLN A 166 -18.37 -70.81 -29.12
C GLN A 166 -19.70 -70.58 -29.85
N ILE A 167 -19.72 -69.85 -30.97
CA ILE A 167 -20.93 -69.70 -31.79
C ILE A 167 -21.36 -71.06 -32.35
N ASP A 168 -20.43 -71.84 -32.88
CA ASP A 168 -20.75 -73.12 -33.50
C ASP A 168 -21.38 -74.09 -32.49
N GLY A 169 -20.82 -74.19 -31.29
CA GLY A 169 -21.41 -74.97 -30.19
C GLY A 169 -22.80 -74.47 -29.78
N ALA A 170 -23.00 -73.15 -29.71
CA ALA A 170 -24.30 -72.56 -29.40
C ALA A 170 -25.35 -72.85 -30.50
N ILE A 171 -24.96 -72.83 -31.77
CA ILE A 171 -25.83 -73.19 -32.90
C ILE A 171 -26.20 -74.67 -32.85
N GLN A 172 -25.23 -75.56 -32.63
CA GLN A 172 -25.47 -76.99 -32.53
C GLN A 172 -26.43 -77.31 -31.38
N GLN A 173 -26.23 -76.69 -30.21
CA GLN A 173 -27.11 -76.87 -29.06
C GLN A 173 -28.54 -76.38 -29.36
N TRP A 174 -28.68 -75.18 -29.92
CA TRP A 174 -29.99 -74.65 -30.32
C TRP A 174 -30.69 -75.55 -31.33
N ALA A 175 -29.95 -76.07 -32.32
CA ALA A 175 -30.51 -76.94 -33.37
C ALA A 175 -31.01 -78.27 -32.80
N LEU A 176 -30.26 -78.88 -31.88
CA LEU A 176 -30.68 -80.11 -31.19
C LEU A 176 -31.97 -79.92 -30.40
N GLU A 177 -32.10 -78.81 -29.68
CA GLU A 177 -33.29 -78.51 -28.86
C GLU A 177 -34.51 -78.16 -29.72
N ASN A 178 -34.32 -77.51 -30.86
CA ASN A 178 -35.40 -77.07 -31.75
C ASN A 178 -35.70 -78.05 -32.89
N LYS A 179 -35.10 -79.25 -32.87
CA LYS A 179 -35.23 -80.30 -33.91
C LYS A 179 -34.96 -79.77 -35.32
N LYS A 180 -33.97 -78.87 -35.44
CA LYS A 180 -33.55 -78.27 -36.72
C LYS A 180 -32.46 -79.09 -37.36
N GLN A 181 -32.44 -79.12 -38.69
CA GLN A 181 -31.36 -79.74 -39.45
C GLN A 181 -30.21 -78.75 -39.65
N ALA A 182 -29.00 -79.24 -39.92
CA ALA A 182 -27.81 -78.41 -40.08
C ALA A 182 -27.91 -77.36 -41.22
N THR A 183 -28.85 -77.55 -42.16
CA THR A 183 -29.14 -76.65 -43.28
C THR A 183 -30.16 -75.58 -42.97
N ASP A 184 -30.87 -75.66 -41.84
CA ASP A 184 -31.95 -74.73 -41.51
C ASP A 184 -31.40 -73.34 -41.18
N SER A 185 -32.19 -72.31 -41.51
CA SER A 185 -31.84 -70.93 -41.16
C SER A 185 -31.87 -70.73 -39.65
N VAL A 186 -30.75 -70.28 -39.10
CA VAL A 186 -30.60 -70.01 -37.66
C VAL A 186 -31.10 -68.60 -37.34
N GLU A 187 -32.06 -68.48 -36.42
CA GLU A 187 -32.49 -67.19 -35.90
C GLU A 187 -31.53 -66.71 -34.79
N LEU A 188 -31.01 -65.49 -34.95
CA LEU A 188 -30.03 -64.93 -34.02
C LEU A 188 -30.53 -64.85 -32.58
N LYS A 189 -31.82 -64.53 -32.38
CA LYS A 189 -32.44 -64.47 -31.04
C LYS A 189 -32.41 -65.82 -30.34
N GLY A 190 -32.64 -66.91 -31.08
CA GLY A 190 -32.65 -68.27 -30.54
C GLY A 190 -31.27 -68.75 -30.10
N VAL A 191 -30.20 -68.31 -30.76
CA VAL A 191 -28.82 -68.70 -30.41
C VAL A 191 -28.23 -67.83 -29.30
N LEU A 192 -28.72 -66.59 -29.15
CA LEU A 192 -28.19 -65.65 -28.17
C LEU A 192 -28.29 -66.19 -26.73
N SER A 193 -29.33 -66.96 -26.40
CA SER A 193 -29.50 -67.58 -25.08
C SER A 193 -28.44 -68.64 -24.75
N TYR A 194 -27.83 -69.26 -25.77
CA TYR A 194 -26.81 -70.30 -25.61
C TYR A 194 -25.38 -69.73 -25.63
N LEU A 195 -25.22 -68.44 -25.90
CA LEU A 195 -23.94 -67.74 -25.79
C LEU A 195 -23.71 -67.24 -24.37
N ARG A 196 -22.48 -67.40 -23.85
CA ARG A 196 -22.10 -66.85 -22.54
C ARG A 196 -22.37 -65.34 -22.49
N GLY A 197 -23.13 -64.93 -21.47
CA GLY A 197 -23.50 -63.53 -21.24
C GLY A 197 -24.53 -62.98 -22.23
N SER A 198 -25.13 -63.83 -23.08
CA SER A 198 -26.12 -63.43 -24.09
C SER A 198 -25.66 -62.28 -25.00
N LEU A 199 -24.35 -62.22 -25.23
CA LEU A 199 -23.71 -61.22 -26.07
C LEU A 199 -22.93 -61.92 -27.18
N LEU A 200 -22.98 -61.36 -28.39
CA LEU A 200 -22.12 -61.81 -29.46
C LEU A 200 -20.67 -61.43 -29.12
N PRO A 201 -19.70 -62.35 -29.24
CA PRO A 201 -18.30 -62.02 -29.03
C PRO A 201 -17.87 -60.95 -30.03
N ARG A 202 -16.94 -60.08 -29.62
CA ARG A 202 -16.55 -58.90 -30.41
C ARG A 202 -15.80 -59.33 -31.67
N TRP A 203 -16.47 -59.23 -32.82
CA TRP A 203 -16.00 -59.71 -34.14
C TRP A 203 -15.01 -58.81 -34.87
N GLY A 204 -14.66 -57.65 -34.31
CA GLY A 204 -14.03 -56.53 -35.01
C GLY A 204 -12.69 -56.79 -35.73
N MET A 205 -12.14 -58.01 -35.70
CA MET A 205 -10.85 -58.33 -36.32
C MET A 205 -10.81 -59.63 -37.14
N CYS A 206 -11.91 -60.38 -37.24
CA CYS A 206 -11.90 -61.60 -38.05
C CYS A 206 -12.45 -61.34 -39.46
N SER A 207 -11.55 -61.26 -40.44
CA SER A 207 -11.91 -60.92 -41.81
C SER A 207 -12.90 -61.95 -42.39
N ARG A 208 -14.03 -61.44 -42.93
CA ARG A 208 -15.13 -62.21 -43.54
C ARG A 208 -14.70 -63.21 -44.64
N ARG A 209 -13.48 -63.10 -45.19
CA ARG A 209 -13.08 -63.85 -46.39
C ARG A 209 -12.85 -65.34 -46.14
N ARG A 210 -12.57 -65.77 -44.91
CA ARG A 210 -12.22 -67.19 -44.62
C ARG A 210 -13.42 -68.06 -44.22
N TRP A 211 -14.61 -67.48 -44.02
CA TRP A 211 -15.81 -68.25 -43.65
C TRP A 211 -16.41 -69.05 -44.81
N LYS A 212 -16.23 -68.60 -46.06
CA LYS A 212 -16.79 -69.29 -47.23
C LYS A 212 -16.14 -70.66 -47.51
N THR A 213 -14.91 -70.89 -47.06
CA THR A 213 -14.17 -72.14 -47.36
C THR A 213 -14.29 -73.21 -46.27
N ALA A 214 -14.79 -72.88 -45.07
CA ALA A 214 -14.96 -73.87 -43.99
C ALA A 214 -16.30 -74.62 -44.04
N ARG A 215 -17.31 -74.08 -44.73
CA ARG A 215 -18.64 -74.68 -44.85
C ARG A 215 -18.77 -75.63 -46.06
N SER A 216 -17.73 -75.77 -46.89
CA SER A 216 -17.75 -76.61 -48.10
C SER A 216 -16.99 -77.94 -47.94
N ARG A 217 -16.77 -78.39 -46.70
CA ARG A 217 -16.23 -79.73 -46.42
C ARG A 217 -17.16 -80.45 -45.46
#